data_AF-A0A1Y1V8H8-F1
#
_entry.id   AF-A0A1Y1V8H8-F1
#
_cell.length_a   1.000
_cell.length_b   1.000
_cell.length_c   1.000
_cell.angle_alpha   90.00
_cell.angle_beta   90.00
_cell.angle_gamma   90.00
#
_symmetry.space_group_name_H-M   'P 1'
#
loop_
_entity.id
_entity.type
_entity.pdbx_description
1 polymer ?
#
loop_
_entity_poly.entity_id
_entity_poly.type
_entity_poly.pdbx_seq_one_letter_code
_entity_poly.pdbx_strand_id
1 'polypeptide(L)'
;MNNVSNDDFVKVKRIINEVESKNITLNVNIVDRKGYYPLLKAIGNKNIFLIKAIIEYAERKKITLKINQKNDFGTNALMLATDRNNTNIVRTLIEYANKHNIILNINDKNIEGDYPFSFASVNCNVNIMDILIDYANKNHIILNIQDKISHKLL
;
A
#
# COMPACT_ATOMS: atom_id res chain seq x y z
N MET A 1 23.37 8.99 -6.04
CA MET A 1 22.08 9.06 -6.79
C MET A 1 21.97 7.77 -7.60
N ASN A 2 21.09 6.86 -7.19
CA ASN A 2 21.18 5.44 -7.54
C ASN A 2 20.44 5.12 -8.85
N ASN A 3 21.19 4.68 -9.88
CA ASN A 3 20.70 4.04 -11.10
C ASN A 3 19.96 2.70 -10.87
N VAL A 4 19.88 2.24 -9.61
CA VAL A 4 19.25 0.98 -9.19
C VAL A 4 17.73 0.98 -9.41
N SER A 5 17.06 2.14 -9.36
CA SER A 5 15.59 2.21 -9.44
C SER A 5 15.01 2.04 -10.85
N ASN A 6 15.76 2.38 -11.90
CA ASN A 6 15.33 2.22 -13.30
C ASN A 6 15.57 0.79 -13.81
N ASP A 7 16.68 0.17 -13.41
CA ASP A 7 17.05 -1.17 -13.85
C ASP A 7 16.04 -2.24 -13.39
N ASP A 8 15.56 -2.14 -12.14
CA ASP A 8 14.52 -3.05 -11.62
C ASP A 8 13.18 -2.87 -12.35
N PHE A 9 12.82 -1.64 -12.73
CA PHE A 9 11.61 -1.36 -13.49
C PHE A 9 11.66 -1.94 -14.90
N VAL A 10 12.78 -1.75 -15.60
CA VAL A 10 13.00 -2.31 -16.94
C VAL A 10 12.97 -3.84 -16.90
N LYS A 11 13.62 -4.46 -15.90
CA LYS A 11 13.57 -5.91 -15.69
C LYS A 11 12.13 -6.40 -15.49
N VAL A 12 11.34 -5.73 -14.67
CA VAL A 12 9.94 -6.13 -14.41
C VAL A 12 9.08 -5.99 -15.66
N LYS A 13 9.22 -4.91 -16.43
CA LYS A 13 8.52 -4.76 -17.72
C LYS A 13 8.92 -5.85 -18.71
N ARG A 14 10.21 -6.21 -18.77
CA ARG A 14 10.70 -7.31 -19.61
C ARG A 14 10.06 -8.65 -19.21
N ILE A 15 10.04 -8.97 -17.91
CA ILE A 15 9.42 -10.21 -17.40
C ILE A 15 7.92 -10.24 -17.74
N ILE A 16 7.20 -9.14 -17.52
CA ILE A 16 5.77 -9.01 -17.86
C ILE A 16 5.54 -9.28 -19.35
N ASN A 17 6.34 -8.68 -20.23
CA ASN A 17 6.20 -8.88 -21.67
C ASN A 17 6.50 -10.32 -22.10
N GLU A 18 7.49 -10.96 -21.46
CA GLU A 18 7.86 -12.35 -21.77
C GLU A 18 6.79 -13.36 -21.33
N VAL A 19 6.17 -13.19 -20.17
CA VAL A 19 5.09 -14.09 -19.74
C VAL A 19 3.84 -13.91 -20.61
N GLU A 20 3.58 -12.68 -21.06
CA GLU A 20 2.45 -12.37 -21.91
C GLU A 20 2.61 -12.90 -23.34
N SER A 21 3.83 -12.91 -23.88
CA SER A 21 4.08 -13.54 -25.19
C SER A 21 3.83 -15.06 -25.16
N LYS A 22 3.83 -15.66 -23.98
CA LYS A 22 3.47 -17.07 -23.72
C LYS A 22 1.99 -17.24 -23.36
N ASN A 23 1.17 -16.19 -23.50
CA ASN A 23 -0.25 -16.15 -23.14
C ASN A 23 -0.53 -16.47 -21.66
N ILE A 24 0.43 -16.17 -20.77
CA ILE A 24 0.31 -16.36 -19.33
C ILE A 24 -0.17 -15.05 -18.69
N THR A 25 -1.24 -15.12 -17.91
CA THR A 25 -1.70 -13.99 -17.07
C THR A 25 -1.11 -14.13 -15.66
N LEU A 26 -0.43 -13.08 -15.19
CA LEU A 26 0.10 -13.02 -13.84
C LEU A 26 -1.03 -12.72 -12.85
N ASN A 27 -1.16 -13.56 -11.83
CA ASN A 27 -2.02 -13.25 -10.70
C ASN A 27 -1.30 -12.30 -9.74
N VAL A 28 -1.54 -10.99 -9.87
CA VAL A 28 -0.91 -9.94 -9.05
C VAL A 28 -1.48 -9.83 -7.63
N ASN A 29 -2.50 -10.63 -7.29
CA ASN A 29 -3.09 -10.72 -5.95
C ASN A 29 -2.72 -12.02 -5.22
N ILE A 30 -1.87 -12.88 -5.81
CA ILE A 30 -1.43 -14.10 -5.13
C ILE A 30 -0.61 -13.75 -3.89
N VAL A 31 -0.78 -14.51 -2.82
CA VAL A 31 -0.01 -14.34 -1.58
C VAL A 31 0.99 -15.46 -1.41
N ASP A 32 2.11 -15.16 -0.74
CA ASP A 32 3.00 -16.19 -0.21
C ASP A 32 2.51 -16.76 1.14
N ARG A 33 3.33 -17.63 1.75
CA ARG A 33 3.03 -18.30 3.03
C ARG A 33 2.83 -17.34 4.22
N LYS A 34 3.18 -16.06 4.07
CA LYS A 34 3.03 -15.02 5.11
C LYS A 34 1.92 -14.02 4.75
N GLY A 35 1.14 -14.27 3.70
CA GLY A 35 0.10 -13.38 3.23
C GLY A 35 0.62 -12.19 2.40
N TYR A 36 1.89 -12.14 2.00
CA TYR A 36 2.42 -11.03 1.19
C TYR A 36 2.07 -11.21 -0.29
N TYR A 37 1.36 -10.23 -0.84
CA TYR A 37 1.09 -10.09 -2.27
C TYR A 37 2.10 -9.14 -2.95
N PRO A 38 2.28 -9.22 -4.28
CA PRO A 38 3.27 -8.43 -5.03
C PRO A 38 3.27 -6.94 -4.70
N LEU A 39 2.10 -6.31 -4.63
CA LEU A 39 1.99 -4.88 -4.29
C LEU A 39 2.53 -4.59 -2.87
N LEU A 40 2.19 -5.41 -1.88
CA LEU A 40 2.67 -5.24 -0.51
C LEU A 40 4.20 -5.36 -0.42
N LYS A 41 4.80 -6.30 -1.17
CA LYS A 41 6.27 -6.43 -1.26
C LYS A 41 6.91 -5.20 -1.89
N ALA A 42 6.33 -4.68 -2.96
CA ALA A 42 6.82 -3.46 -3.62
C ALA A 42 6.79 -2.23 -2.70
N ILE A 43 5.72 -2.10 -1.91
CA ILE A 43 5.60 -1.06 -0.87
C ILE A 43 6.65 -1.25 0.22
N GLY A 44 6.83 -2.48 0.70
CA GLY A 44 7.86 -2.81 1.70
C GLY A 44 9.27 -2.38 1.28
N ASN A 45 9.57 -2.51 -0.01
CA ASN A 45 10.83 -2.10 -0.64
C ASN A 45 10.88 -0.62 -1.04
N LYS A 46 9.81 0.16 -0.79
CA LYS A 46 9.66 1.57 -1.19
C LYS A 46 9.89 1.82 -2.69
N ASN A 47 9.64 0.82 -3.53
CA ASN A 47 9.92 0.90 -4.98
C ASN A 47 8.68 1.43 -5.73
N ILE A 48 8.60 2.75 -5.89
CA ILE A 48 7.48 3.41 -6.57
C ILE A 48 7.31 2.98 -8.02
N PHE A 49 8.40 2.67 -8.73
CA PHE A 49 8.34 2.23 -10.12
C PHE A 49 7.70 0.84 -10.23
N LEU A 50 8.05 -0.07 -9.32
CA LEU A 50 7.41 -1.39 -9.25
C LEU A 50 5.93 -1.29 -8.89
N ILE A 51 5.57 -0.41 -7.95
CA ILE A 51 4.16 -0.14 -7.60
C ILE A 51 3.38 0.32 -8.83
N LYS A 52 3.91 1.30 -9.58
CA LYS A 52 3.29 1.79 -10.81
C LYS A 52 3.18 0.70 -11.87
N ALA A 53 4.21 -0.12 -12.07
CA ALA A 53 4.16 -1.24 -13.01
C ALA A 53 3.07 -2.26 -12.66
N ILE A 54 2.89 -2.58 -11.37
CA ILE A 54 1.84 -3.48 -10.89
C ILE A 54 0.44 -2.88 -11.14
N ILE A 55 0.25 -1.59 -10.85
CA ILE A 55 -1.01 -0.88 -11.13
C ILE A 55 -1.29 -0.87 -12.64
N GLU A 56 -0.34 -0.44 -13.47
CA GLU A 56 -0.46 -0.41 -14.93
C GLU A 56 -0.83 -1.79 -15.51
N TYR A 57 -0.19 -2.86 -15.00
CA TYR A 57 -0.51 -4.22 -15.38
C TYR A 57 -1.95 -4.59 -15.02
N ALA A 58 -2.34 -4.33 -13.76
CA ALA A 58 -3.66 -4.67 -13.26
C ALA A 58 -4.77 -3.94 -14.05
N GLU A 59 -4.58 -2.65 -14.34
CA GLU A 59 -5.48 -1.85 -15.18
C GLU A 59 -5.65 -2.45 -16.58
N ARG A 60 -4.53 -2.76 -17.25
CA ARG A 60 -4.54 -3.32 -18.60
C ARG A 60 -5.21 -4.70 -18.66
N LYS A 61 -5.07 -5.50 -17.60
CA LYS A 61 -5.69 -6.83 -17.48
C LYS A 61 -7.06 -6.80 -16.80
N LYS A 62 -7.57 -5.62 -16.44
CA LYS A 62 -8.84 -5.43 -15.70
C LYS A 62 -8.89 -6.25 -14.40
N ILE A 63 -7.76 -6.35 -13.71
CA ILE A 63 -7.62 -7.00 -12.40
C ILE A 63 -7.78 -5.92 -11.33
N THR A 64 -8.72 -6.11 -10.40
CA THR A 64 -8.81 -5.27 -9.20
C THR A 64 -7.74 -5.70 -8.20
N LEU A 65 -6.86 -4.78 -7.80
CA LEU A 65 -5.85 -5.02 -6.78
C LEU A 65 -6.50 -5.08 -5.40
N LYS A 66 -6.18 -6.11 -4.62
CA LYS A 66 -6.71 -6.30 -3.26
C LYS A 66 -5.95 -5.45 -2.23
N ILE A 67 -5.98 -4.13 -2.37
CA ILE A 67 -5.18 -3.19 -1.55
C ILE A 67 -5.54 -3.19 -0.05
N ASN A 68 -6.77 -3.59 0.31
CA ASN A 68 -7.19 -3.78 1.70
C ASN A 68 -6.81 -5.16 2.27
N GLN A 69 -6.32 -6.09 1.44
CA GLN A 69 -5.92 -7.39 1.92
C GLN A 69 -4.79 -7.24 2.94
N LYS A 70 -4.97 -7.91 4.07
CA LYS A 70 -3.99 -8.02 5.14
C LYS A 70 -3.11 -9.25 4.92
N ASN A 71 -1.85 -9.13 5.29
CA ASN A 71 -0.98 -10.28 5.49
C ASN A 71 -1.24 -10.93 6.86
N ASP A 72 -0.45 -11.93 7.23
CA ASP A 72 -0.65 -12.69 8.49
C ASP A 72 -0.42 -11.83 9.75
N PHE A 73 0.24 -10.67 9.61
CA PHE A 73 0.44 -9.70 10.68
C PHE A 73 -0.70 -8.68 10.78
N GLY A 74 -1.74 -8.81 9.95
CA GLY A 74 -2.84 -7.86 9.89
C GLY A 74 -2.50 -6.57 9.14
N THR A 75 -1.36 -6.50 8.44
CA THR A 75 -0.90 -5.29 7.74
C THR A 75 -1.40 -5.27 6.29
N ASN A 76 -2.10 -4.20 5.91
CA ASN A 76 -2.51 -3.94 4.52
C ASN A 76 -1.56 -2.95 3.81
N ALA A 77 -1.82 -2.67 2.53
CA ALA A 77 -0.97 -1.81 1.70
C ALA A 77 -0.82 -0.40 2.28
N LEU A 78 -1.92 0.21 2.74
CA LEU A 78 -1.92 1.57 3.27
C LEU A 78 -1.15 1.66 4.59
N MET A 79 -1.38 0.72 5.51
CA MET A 79 -0.62 0.63 6.77
C MET A 79 0.88 0.58 6.52
N LEU A 80 1.32 -0.32 5.63
CA LEU A 80 2.74 -0.48 5.35
C LEU A 80 3.32 0.77 4.68
N ALA A 81 2.59 1.42 3.77
CA ALA A 81 3.02 2.67 3.15
C ALA A 81 3.21 3.79 4.18
N THR A 82 2.32 3.87 5.17
CA THR A 82 2.41 4.85 6.26
C THR A 82 3.51 4.52 7.26
N ASP A 83 3.70 3.26 7.64
CA ASP A 83 4.85 2.79 8.44
C ASP A 83 6.18 3.15 7.75
N ARG A 84 6.25 2.95 6.43
CA ARG A 84 7.41 3.34 5.61
C ARG A 84 7.59 4.86 5.48
N ASN A 85 6.70 5.65 6.07
CA ASN A 85 6.69 7.11 6.07
C ASN A 85 6.79 7.70 4.65
N ASN A 86 6.12 7.07 3.67
CA ASN A 86 6.24 7.44 2.26
C ASN A 86 4.93 8.03 1.72
N THR A 87 4.82 9.36 1.80
CA THR A 87 3.65 10.12 1.35
C THR A 87 3.28 9.87 -0.11
N ASN A 88 4.26 9.66 -1.01
CA ASN A 88 3.98 9.41 -2.43
C ASN A 88 3.29 8.06 -2.65
N ILE A 89 3.69 7.03 -1.92
CA ILE A 89 3.03 5.71 -1.99
C ILE A 89 1.62 5.80 -1.40
N VAL A 90 1.45 6.50 -0.27
CA VAL A 90 0.13 6.72 0.35
C VAL A 90 -0.83 7.39 -0.64
N ARG A 91 -0.40 8.48 -1.30
CA ARG A 91 -1.20 9.15 -2.34
C ARG A 91 -1.55 8.21 -3.49
N THR A 92 -0.57 7.44 -3.98
CA THR A 92 -0.78 6.47 -5.08
C THR A 92 -1.86 5.44 -4.72
N LEU A 93 -1.86 4.93 -3.48
CA LEU A 93 -2.87 3.96 -3.03
C LEU A 93 -4.26 4.57 -2.90
N ILE A 94 -4.36 5.81 -2.38
CA ILE A 94 -5.64 6.54 -2.27
C ILE A 94 -6.20 6.89 -3.65
N GLU A 95 -5.37 7.33 -4.57
CA GLU A 95 -5.76 7.61 -5.95
C GLU A 95 -6.29 6.35 -6.64
N TYR A 96 -5.59 5.22 -6.50
CA TYR A 96 -6.06 3.94 -7.00
C TYR A 96 -7.40 3.55 -6.36
N ALA A 97 -7.52 3.65 -5.03
CA ALA A 97 -8.75 3.32 -4.32
C ALA A 97 -9.95 4.16 -4.81
N ASN A 98 -9.77 5.47 -4.90
CA ASN A 98 -10.79 6.40 -5.40
C ASN A 98 -11.20 6.08 -6.84
N LYS A 99 -10.22 5.82 -7.72
CA LYS A 99 -10.48 5.50 -9.14
C LYS A 99 -11.31 4.22 -9.30
N HIS A 100 -11.12 3.25 -8.41
CA HIS A 100 -11.79 1.94 -8.46
C HIS A 100 -12.95 1.80 -7.48
N ASN A 101 -13.39 2.89 -6.85
CA ASN A 101 -14.45 2.91 -5.83
C ASN A 101 -14.20 1.91 -4.68
N ILE A 102 -12.94 1.77 -4.27
CA ILE A 102 -12.54 0.95 -3.14
C ILE A 102 -12.50 1.85 -1.90
N ILE A 103 -13.26 1.49 -0.87
CA ILE A 103 -13.17 2.12 0.44
C ILE A 103 -11.98 1.53 1.19
N LEU A 104 -10.99 2.35 1.54
CA LEU A 104 -9.81 1.91 2.28
C LEU A 104 -10.14 1.65 3.75
N ASN A 105 -9.60 0.57 4.29
CA ASN A 105 -9.75 0.22 5.70
C ASN A 105 -8.76 1.03 6.57
N ILE A 106 -9.01 2.34 6.71
CA ILE A 106 -8.09 3.28 7.37
C ILE A 106 -8.06 3.17 8.91
N ASN A 107 -9.04 2.48 9.50
CA ASN A 107 -9.16 2.26 10.95
C ASN A 107 -8.86 0.82 11.37
N ASP A 108 -8.65 -0.07 10.40
CA ASP A 108 -8.32 -1.45 10.69
C ASP A 108 -7.04 -1.49 11.53
N LYS A 109 -6.96 -2.47 12.43
CA LYS A 109 -5.75 -2.68 13.24
C LYS A 109 -4.98 -3.91 12.75
N ASN A 110 -3.67 -3.85 12.89
CA ASN A 110 -2.77 -5.01 12.79
C ASN A 110 -2.76 -5.78 14.13
N ILE A 111 -1.93 -6.83 14.25
CA ILE A 111 -1.85 -7.64 15.48
C ILE A 111 -1.34 -6.87 16.71
N GLU A 112 -0.57 -5.79 16.51
CA GLU A 112 -0.06 -4.92 17.59
C GLU A 112 -1.08 -3.83 18.01
N GLY A 113 -2.18 -3.73 17.27
CA GLY A 113 -3.21 -2.72 17.45
C GLY A 113 -2.94 -1.41 16.69
N ASP A 114 -1.91 -1.37 15.84
CA ASP A 114 -1.55 -0.21 15.03
C ASP A 114 -2.40 -0.10 13.77
N TYR A 115 -2.57 1.13 13.31
CA TYR A 115 -3.38 1.49 12.16
C TYR A 115 -2.69 2.67 11.40
N PRO A 116 -3.10 2.99 10.16
CA PRO A 116 -2.43 4.01 9.36
C PRO A 116 -2.17 5.33 10.09
N PHE A 117 -3.15 5.86 10.84
CA PHE A 117 -2.97 7.14 11.53
C PHE A 117 -2.02 7.04 12.72
N SER A 118 -1.99 5.93 13.50
CA SER A 118 -1.01 5.77 14.58
C SER A 118 0.43 5.71 14.06
N PHE A 119 0.66 5.04 12.92
CA PHE A 119 1.97 5.08 12.26
C PHE A 119 2.35 6.49 11.79
N ALA A 120 1.40 7.28 11.30
CA ALA A 120 1.65 8.66 10.89
C ALA A 120 2.00 9.56 12.10
N SER A 121 1.29 9.40 13.22
CA SER A 121 1.57 10.06 14.49
C SER A 121 2.96 9.74 15.02
N VAL A 122 3.32 8.44 15.12
CA VAL A 122 4.65 8.00 15.60
C VAL A 122 5.77 8.55 14.74
N ASN A 123 5.56 8.64 13.43
CA ASN A 123 6.51 9.22 12.48
C ASN A 123 6.51 10.76 12.45
N CYS A 124 5.62 11.40 13.21
CA CYS A 124 5.37 12.85 13.18
C CYS A 124 5.12 13.38 11.75
N ASN A 125 4.53 12.58 10.86
CA ASN A 125 4.30 12.97 9.48
C ASN A 125 2.92 13.60 9.29
N VAL A 126 2.86 14.90 9.56
CA VAL A 126 1.65 15.73 9.41
C VAL A 126 1.04 15.60 8.01
N ASN A 127 1.84 15.52 6.95
CA ASN A 127 1.32 15.38 5.59
C ASN A 127 0.52 14.08 5.40
N ILE A 128 0.95 12.96 6.01
CA ILE A 128 0.18 11.71 5.93
C ILE A 128 -1.06 11.79 6.83
N MET A 129 -0.95 12.43 8.00
CA MET A 129 -2.10 12.66 8.88
C MET A 129 -3.20 13.44 8.16
N ASP A 130 -2.85 14.55 7.51
CA ASP A 130 -3.78 15.39 6.74
C ASP A 130 -4.43 14.59 5.60
N ILE A 131 -3.64 13.81 4.85
CA ILE A 131 -4.17 12.95 3.78
C ILE A 131 -5.20 11.94 4.31
N LEU A 132 -4.95 11.33 5.47
CA LEU A 132 -5.86 10.36 6.08
C LEU A 132 -7.14 11.04 6.60
N ILE A 133 -7.02 12.23 7.19
CA ILE A 133 -8.16 13.04 7.64
C ILE A 133 -9.03 13.45 6.44
N ASP A 134 -8.42 13.98 5.38
CA ASP A 134 -9.12 14.37 4.16
C ASP A 134 -9.84 13.19 3.51
N TYR A 135 -9.16 12.04 3.43
CA TYR A 135 -9.76 10.82 2.90
C TYR A 135 -10.96 10.37 3.74
N ALA A 136 -10.84 10.40 5.07
CA ALA A 136 -11.91 10.03 5.98
C ALA A 136 -13.12 10.95 5.82
N ASN A 137 -12.90 12.27 5.83
CA ASN A 137 -13.93 13.28 5.65
C ASN A 137 -14.68 13.10 4.31
N LYS A 138 -13.93 12.92 3.21
CA LYS A 138 -14.50 12.72 1.87
C LYS A 138 -15.37 11.46 1.76
N ASN A 139 -15.02 10.41 2.51
CA ASN A 139 -15.73 9.13 2.47
C ASN A 139 -16.69 8.94 3.66
N HIS A 140 -16.93 9.99 4.47
CA HIS A 140 -17.76 9.94 5.67
C HIS A 140 -17.37 8.84 6.67
N ILE A 141 -16.07 8.59 6.80
CA ILE A 141 -15.49 7.62 7.75
C ILE A 141 -15.14 8.36 9.04
N ILE A 142 -15.61 7.84 10.18
CA ILE A 142 -15.15 8.31 11.49
C ILE A 142 -13.73 7.82 11.70
N LEU A 143 -12.73 8.69 11.56
CA LEU A 143 -11.33 8.34 11.74
C LEU A 143 -11.02 8.08 13.22
N ASN A 144 -10.42 6.93 13.52
CA ASN A 144 -9.86 6.70 14.84
C ASN A 144 -8.56 7.51 14.94
N ILE A 145 -8.47 8.43 15.90
CA ILE A 145 -7.27 9.22 16.21
C ILE A 145 -6.76 8.95 17.62
N GLN A 146 -7.38 8.02 18.34
CA GLN A 146 -6.95 7.65 19.68
C GLN A 146 -5.64 6.88 19.56
N ASP A 147 -4.54 7.61 19.66
CA ASP A 147 -3.23 7.01 19.89
C ASP A 147 -3.30 6.18 21.16
N LYS A 148 -2.65 5.02 21.17
CA LYS A 148 -2.21 4.40 22.42
C LYS A 148 -1.23 5.40 23.07
N ILE A 149 -1.75 6.41 23.76
CA ILE A 149 -1.08 6.99 24.92
C ILE A 149 -1.21 5.93 26.03
N SER A 150 -0.75 4.70 25.77
CA SER A 150 -0.45 3.76 26.83
C SER A 150 0.86 4.26 27.41
N HIS A 151 0.75 5.15 28.39
CA HIS A 151 1.77 5.44 29.36
C HIS A 151 2.50 4.14 29.75
N LYS A 152 3.72 3.95 29.23
CA LYS A 152 4.82 3.41 30.03
C LYS A 152 5.67 4.60 30.43
N LEU A 153 5.12 5.41 31.33
CA LEU A 153 5.96 6.11 32.30
C LEU A 153 6.23 5.07 33.39
N LEU A 154 7.40 4.44 33.32
CA LEU A 154 8.12 3.93 34.48
C LEU A 154 9.28 4.90 34.71
#